data_AF-A0A1B0A7B3-F1
#
_entry.id   AF-A0A1B0A7B3-F1
#
_cell.length_a   1.000
_cell.length_b   1.000
_cell.length_c   1.000
_cell.angle_alpha   90.00
_cell.angle_beta   90.00
_cell.angle_gamma   90.00
#
_symmetry.space_group_name_H-M   'P 1'
#
loop_
_entity.id
_entity.type
_entity.pdbx_description
1 polymer ?
#
loop_
_entity_poly.entity_id
_entity_poly.type
_entity_poly.pdbx_seq_one_letter_code
_entity_poly.pdbx_strand_id
1 'polypeptide(L)'
;MRVDNRTRIRHIMLYHFEKRWKAAQSFRELYDLFGEGTIGEIQYREWVDRFKSADSSLADKPRRGRPSDFDKQALLVAVEGDENLTTRFLTDTFNVDHSTKVLK
;
A
#
# COMPACT_ATOMS: atom_id res chain seq x y z
N MET A 1 -0.71 -14.83 12.50
CA MET A 1 -1.04 -13.68 11.64
C MET A 1 -2.50 -13.78 11.22
N ARG A 2 -3.32 -12.74 11.43
CA ARG A 2 -4.66 -12.68 10.82
C ARG A 2 -4.49 -12.18 9.39
N VAL A 3 -4.84 -13.01 8.40
CA VAL A 3 -4.86 -12.57 6.99
C VAL A 3 -6.05 -11.64 6.83
N ASP A 4 -5.80 -10.42 6.37
CA ASP A 4 -6.87 -9.44 6.13
C ASP A 4 -7.78 -9.90 4.98
N ASN A 5 -9.06 -9.52 5.02
CA ASN A 5 -10.03 -9.94 4.01
C ASN A 5 -9.64 -9.49 2.59
N ARG A 6 -8.93 -8.36 2.42
CA ARG A 6 -8.51 -7.90 1.08
C ARG A 6 -7.47 -8.84 0.48
N THR A 7 -6.49 -9.24 1.28
CA THR A 7 -5.50 -10.25 0.87
C THR A 7 -6.17 -11.57 0.54
N ARG A 8 -7.14 -12.04 1.34
CA ARG A 8 -7.88 -13.29 1.05
C ARG A 8 -8.64 -13.22 -0.27
N ILE A 9 -9.35 -12.12 -0.52
CA ILE A 9 -10.07 -11.89 -1.79
C ILE A 9 -9.12 -11.98 -2.97
N ARG A 10 -7.97 -11.30 -2.91
CA ARG A 10 -6.98 -11.30 -4.00
C ARG A 10 -6.43 -12.69 -4.30
N HIS A 11 -6.16 -13.49 -3.27
CA HIS A 11 -5.74 -14.89 -3.45
C HIS A 11 -6.82 -15.72 -4.15
N ILE A 12 -8.08 -15.59 -3.72
CA ILE A 12 -9.21 -16.31 -4.34
C ILE A 12 -9.41 -15.85 -5.79
N MET A 13 -9.31 -14.55 -6.06
CA MET A 13 -9.38 -14.01 -7.42
C MET A 13 -8.30 -14.59 -8.33
N LEU A 14 -7.04 -14.65 -7.85
CA LEU A 14 -5.94 -15.24 -8.62
C LEU A 14 -6.22 -16.72 -8.91
N TYR A 15 -6.66 -17.48 -7.90
CA TYR A 15 -7.06 -18.88 -8.06
C TYR A 15 -8.16 -19.05 -9.12
N HIS A 16 -9.25 -18.27 -9.06
CA HIS A 16 -10.31 -18.30 -10.06
C HIS A 16 -9.80 -17.95 -11.47
N PHE A 17 -8.91 -16.97 -11.58
CA PHE A 17 -8.30 -16.57 -12.84
C PHE A 17 -7.47 -17.69 -13.46
N GLU A 18 -6.61 -18.35 -12.66
CA GLU A 18 -5.80 -19.50 -13.09
C GLU A 18 -6.68 -20.69 -13.52
N LYS A 19 -7.82 -20.89 -12.83
CA LYS A 19 -8.85 -21.88 -13.21
C LYS A 19 -9.71 -21.46 -14.40
N ARG A 20 -9.44 -20.31 -15.02
CA ARG A 20 -10.19 -19.77 -16.18
C ARG A 20 -11.68 -19.63 -15.92
N TRP A 21 -12.05 -19.30 -14.68
CA TRP A 21 -13.43 -18.99 -14.35
C TRP A 21 -13.92 -17.74 -15.10
N LYS A 22 -15.23 -17.71 -15.37
CA LYS A 22 -15.86 -16.49 -15.90
C LYS A 22 -15.80 -15.39 -14.85
N ALA A 23 -15.46 -14.18 -15.27
CA ALA A 23 -15.33 -13.02 -14.38
C ALA A 23 -16.60 -12.78 -13.54
N ALA A 24 -17.78 -12.84 -14.15
CA ALA A 24 -19.05 -12.65 -13.47
C ALA A 24 -19.34 -13.74 -12.42
N GLN A 25 -18.89 -14.98 -12.65
CA GLN A 25 -19.05 -16.08 -11.68
C GLN A 25 -18.14 -15.85 -10.47
N SER A 26 -16.86 -15.54 -10.71
CA SER A 26 -15.89 -15.25 -9.66
C SER A 26 -16.30 -14.04 -8.82
N PHE A 27 -16.80 -12.97 -9.44
CA PHE A 27 -17.26 -11.79 -8.73
C PHE A 27 -18.46 -12.10 -7.81
N ARG A 28 -19.45 -12.86 -8.29
CA ARG A 28 -20.59 -13.28 -7.47
C ARG A 28 -20.17 -14.13 -6.27
N GLU A 29 -19.31 -15.13 -6.50
CA GLU A 29 -18.80 -15.99 -5.41
C GLU A 29 -18.09 -15.17 -4.31
N LEU A 30 -17.28 -14.19 -4.71
CA LEU A 30 -16.59 -13.29 -3.76
C LEU A 30 -17.56 -12.40 -3.01
N TYR A 31 -18.60 -11.91 -3.69
CA TYR A 31 -19.65 -11.10 -3.08
C TYR A 31 -20.44 -11.92 -2.04
N ASP A 32 -20.79 -13.17 -2.36
CA ASP A 32 -21.52 -14.06 -1.46
C ASP A 32 -20.66 -14.51 -0.26
N LEU A 33 -19.36 -14.77 -0.46
CA LEU A 33 -18.46 -15.24 0.59
C LEU A 33 -18.07 -14.17 1.62
N PHE A 34 -17.89 -12.92 1.18
CA PHE A 34 -17.40 -11.85 2.05
C PHE A 34 -18.45 -10.78 2.38
N GLY A 35 -19.55 -10.73 1.65
CA GLY A 35 -20.64 -9.78 1.84
C GLY A 35 -20.54 -8.53 0.96
N GLU A 36 -21.63 -7.77 0.95
CA GLU A 36 -21.76 -6.52 0.18
C GLU A 36 -20.69 -5.49 0.56
N GLY A 37 -20.17 -4.77 -0.44
CA GLY A 37 -19.17 -3.72 -0.26
C GLY A 37 -17.73 -4.21 -0.04
N THR A 38 -17.48 -5.53 -0.10
CA THR A 38 -16.15 -6.09 0.15
C THR A 38 -15.15 -5.83 -1.01
N ILE A 39 -15.62 -5.92 -2.26
CA ILE A 39 -14.84 -5.53 -3.45
C ILE A 39 -15.76 -4.89 -4.49
N GLY A 40 -15.37 -3.72 -4.99
CA GLY A 40 -16.09 -3.05 -6.07
C GLY A 40 -15.77 -3.65 -7.44
N GLU A 41 -16.69 -3.53 -8.39
CA GLU A 41 -16.50 -4.06 -9.76
C GLU A 41 -15.26 -3.45 -10.44
N ILE A 42 -15.02 -2.15 -10.25
CA ILE A 42 -13.85 -1.45 -10.81
C ILE A 42 -12.56 -2.09 -10.28
N GLN A 43 -12.45 -2.26 -8.96
CA GLN A 43 -11.29 -2.91 -8.33
C GLN A 43 -11.13 -4.34 -8.83
N TYR A 44 -12.23 -5.09 -8.96
CA TYR A 44 -12.18 -6.45 -9.48
C TYR A 44 -11.57 -6.50 -10.89
N ARG A 45 -11.99 -5.61 -11.79
CA ARG A 45 -11.46 -5.53 -13.16
C ARG A 45 -9.97 -5.16 -13.17
N GLU A 46 -9.55 -4.19 -12.36
CA GLU A 46 -8.13 -3.80 -12.26
C GLU A 46 -7.22 -4.98 -11.87
N TRP A 47 -7.66 -5.81 -10.93
CA TRP A 47 -6.93 -7.01 -10.53
C TRP A 47 -6.90 -8.05 -11.65
N VAL A 48 -8.02 -8.27 -12.33
CA VAL A 48 -8.08 -9.20 -13.46
C VAL A 48 -7.14 -8.76 -14.59
N ASP A 49 -7.12 -7.47 -14.91
CA ASP A 49 -6.23 -6.94 -15.95
C ASP A 49 -4.75 -7.06 -15.55
N ARG A 50 -4.45 -6.86 -14.27
CA ARG A 50 -3.11 -7.14 -13.72
C ARG A 50 -2.70 -8.60 -13.91
N PHE A 51 -3.58 -9.55 -13.60
CA PHE A 51 -3.31 -10.98 -13.78
C PHE A 51 -3.14 -11.35 -15.26
N LYS A 52 -3.89 -10.72 -16.18
CA LYS A 52 -3.70 -10.87 -17.63
C LYS A 52 -2.32 -10.37 -18.09
N SER A 53 -1.77 -9.35 -17.44
CA SER A 53 -0.41 -8.86 -17.66
C SER A 53 0.68 -9.76 -17.04
N ALA A 54 0.33 -10.97 -16.60
CA ALA A 54 1.22 -11.92 -15.93
C ALA A 54 1.84 -11.43 -14.61
N ASP A 55 1.27 -10.37 -14.01
CA ASP A 55 1.65 -9.92 -12.67
C ASP A 55 0.74 -10.61 -11.63
N SER A 56 1.29 -11.60 -10.94
CA SER A 56 0.62 -12.36 -9.87
C SER A 56 0.85 -11.77 -8.47
N SER A 57 1.52 -10.62 -8.34
CA SER A 57 1.75 -9.99 -7.05
C SER A 57 0.44 -9.51 -6.45
N LEU A 58 0.16 -9.94 -5.22
CA LEU A 58 -1.07 -9.60 -4.49
C LEU A 58 -0.92 -8.36 -3.60
N ALA A 59 0.30 -7.78 -3.57
CA ALA A 59 0.58 -6.56 -2.84
C ALA A 59 -0.08 -5.35 -3.53
N ASP A 60 -0.44 -4.33 -2.74
CA ASP A 60 -0.81 -3.03 -3.28
C ASP A 60 0.37 -2.47 -4.09
N LYS A 61 0.06 -1.74 -5.17
CA LYS A 61 1.08 -0.88 -5.79
C LYS A 61 1.60 0.10 -4.73
N PRO A 62 2.89 0.49 -4.80
CA PRO A 62 3.42 1.54 -3.95
C PRO A 62 2.45 2.72 -3.98
N ARG A 63 1.98 3.16 -2.81
CA ARG A 63 1.14 4.35 -2.75
C ARG A 63 1.96 5.50 -3.31
N ARG A 64 1.38 6.32 -4.19
CA ARG A 64 1.93 7.64 -4.48
C ARG A 64 1.85 8.46 -3.19
N GLY A 65 2.86 8.30 -2.33
CA GLY A 65 3.09 9.19 -1.22
C GLY A 65 3.62 10.52 -1.74
N ARG A 66 3.58 11.54 -0.89
CA ARG A 66 4.38 12.76 -1.13
C ARG A 66 5.84 12.32 -1.27
N PRO A 67 6.55 12.68 -2.34
CA PRO A 67 8.00 12.51 -2.39
C PRO A 67 8.56 13.20 -1.15
N SER A 68 9.18 12.45 -0.25
CA SER A 68 9.91 13.09 0.84
C SER A 68 11.28 13.45 0.28
N ASP A 69 11.51 14.72 -0.04
CA ASP A 69 12.86 15.28 -0.24
C ASP A 69 13.66 15.32 1.10
N PHE A 70 13.26 14.49 2.05
CA PHE A 70 13.78 14.42 3.40
C PHE A 70 14.91 13.41 3.46
N ASP A 71 16.13 13.90 3.52
CA ASP A 71 17.32 13.08 3.71
C ASP A 71 17.43 12.60 5.16
N LYS A 72 16.92 11.38 5.39
CA LYS A 72 16.98 10.72 6.69
C LYS A 72 18.41 10.46 7.18
N GLN A 73 19.35 10.24 6.26
CA GLN A 73 20.74 9.95 6.60
C GLN A 73 21.41 11.21 7.14
N ALA A 74 21.19 12.34 6.48
CA ALA A 74 21.70 13.63 6.92
C ALA A 74 21.09 14.07 8.28
N LEU A 75 19.81 13.78 8.52
CA LEU A 75 19.19 14.01 9.83
C LEU A 75 19.82 13.13 10.93
N LEU A 76 20.00 11.84 10.67
CA LEU A 76 20.61 10.91 11.63
C LEU A 76 22.01 11.38 12.02
N VAL A 77 22.84 11.76 11.04
CA VAL A 77 24.19 12.30 11.29
C VAL A 77 24.15 13.60 12.11
N ALA A 78 23.19 14.49 11.86
CA ALA A 78 23.04 15.72 12.64
C ALA A 78 22.67 15.41 14.11
N VAL A 79 21.69 14.54 14.34
CA VAL A 79 21.24 14.18 15.70
C VAL A 79 22.31 13.40 16.47
N GLU A 80 23.03 12.49 15.81
CA GLU A 80 24.14 11.77 16.44
C GLU A 80 25.33 12.69 16.76
N GLY A 81 25.53 13.75 15.97
CA GLY A 81 26.58 14.75 16.19
C GLY A 81 26.27 15.73 17.32
N ASP A 82 24.99 16.01 17.59
CA ASP A 82 24.54 16.89 18.67
C ASP A 82 23.11 16.54 19.13
N GLU A 83 23.00 15.86 20.27
CA GLU A 83 21.72 15.48 20.89
C GLU A 83 20.86 16.68 21.33
N ASN A 84 21.41 17.89 21.42
CA ASN A 84 20.69 19.09 21.86
C ASN A 84 20.09 19.92 20.70
N LEU A 85 20.05 19.36 19.49
CA LEU A 85 19.49 20.03 18.32
C LEU A 85 18.00 20.38 18.52
N THR A 86 17.70 21.67 18.41
CA THR A 86 16.32 22.16 18.49
C THR A 86 15.56 21.90 17.20
N THR A 87 14.25 21.67 17.32
CA THR A 87 13.35 21.44 16.17
C THR A 87 13.43 22.55 15.13
N ARG A 88 13.67 23.81 15.56
CA ARG A 88 13.81 24.97 14.67
C ARG A 88 15.07 24.89 13.81
N PHE A 89 16.19 24.47 14.38
CA PHE A 89 17.44 24.28 13.64
C PHE A 89 17.29 23.18 12.59
N LEU A 90 16.60 22.09 12.93
CA LEU A 90 16.33 20.99 12.00
C LEU A 90 15.40 21.43 10.87
N THR A 91 14.38 22.24 11.13
CA THR A 91 13.51 22.77 10.08
C THR A 91 14.24 23.73 9.13
N ASP A 92 15.13 24.58 9.65
CA ASP A 92 15.92 25.52 8.84
C ASP A 92 16.97 24.78 8.00
N THR A 93 17.57 23.71 8.53
CA THR A 93 18.62 22.93 7.85
C THR A 93 18.06 21.96 6.82
N PHE A 94 16.93 21.31 7.12
CA PHE A 94 16.37 20.24 6.29
C PHE A 94 15.09 20.64 5.54
N ASN A 95 14.69 21.92 5.60
CA ASN A 95 13.49 22.48 4.97
C ASN A 95 12.21 21.64 5.26
N VAL A 96 12.10 21.17 6.50
CA VAL A 96 11.06 20.26 6.95
C VAL A 96 9.91 21.08 7.52
N ASP A 97 8.69 20.84 7.05
CA ASP A 97 7.51 21.49 7.63
C ASP A 97 7.29 21.00 9.08
N HIS A 98 6.92 21.91 9.98
CA HIS A 98 6.67 21.61 11.41
C HIS A 98 5.64 20.50 11.65
N SER A 99 4.82 20.16 10.65
CA SER A 99 3.87 19.05 10.70
C SER A 99 4.49 17.66 10.49
N THR A 100 5.79 17.58 10.15
CA THR A 100 6.50 16.32 9.94
C THR A 100 6.74 15.62 11.27
N LYS A 101 5.88 14.65 11.60
CA LYS A 101 6.07 13.80 12.78
C LYS A 101 7.23 12.84 12.53
N VAL A 102 8.32 13.00 13.27
CA VAL A 102 9.37 11.98 13.37
C VAL A 102 8.79 10.85 14.23
N LEU A 103 8.59 9.67 13.63
CA LEU A 103 8.14 8.49 14.36
C LEU A 103 9.28 8.05 15.29
N LYS A 104 8.95 7.94 16.57
CA LYS A 104 9.85 7.50 17.64
C LYS A 104 9.94 5.97 17.67
#